data_AF-A0A673KE81-F1
#
_entry.id   AF-A0A673KE81-F1
#
_cell.length_a   1.000
_cell.length_b   1.000
_cell.length_c   1.000
_cell.angle_alpha   90.00
_cell.angle_beta   90.00
_cell.angle_gamma   90.00
#
_symmetry.space_group_name_H-M   'P 1'
#
loop_
_entity.id
_entity.type
_entity.pdbx_description
1 polymer ?
#
loop_
_entity_poly.entity_id
_entity_poly.type
_entity_poly.pdbx_seq_one_letter_code
_entity_poly.pdbx_strand_id
1 'polypeptide(L)'
;SGCCWARVFFLVVIFLLMPVTWTRRGAAAETYKSLHQRLRRLNQQFKRFQQMTFTHLQSIAEKYNISHNIDSRFQVLSRQFERISRELCALKETTEHSLNSLKSWTKSLQKKTKKLDSSLANMTRALRENNHLLNLKQIQKQRTVLSDLSHKIQKQQSHISSLESLRNQVQHGMQDLQASLKRHQAQITKMESQMQGLFKIISASKEGDLDPLNSIRKQQVCNVGSMLLFPSASTENHVTFQRSFQTGIHELSICTWLKVDAKYLGTILSYATENNDNMLVLYGRNSGILGVMNFVIGDPAYRELSLQNILDGHWHHLCIIWSSIEGRFWYYLDSHLISPGSKFQKGYEVPPGGSMILGQEQDSIGGDFDEAEAFVGRLAGFALWTRSLSPGEVSGLASGKGVPRGAVLSLDDVDQMFGSVQHITCECLEHCM
;
A
#
# COMPACT_ATOMS: atom_id res chain seq x y z
N SER A 1 66.67 -65.71 51.91
CA SER A 1 67.62 -65.71 53.04
C SER A 1 66.86 -66.17 54.27
N GLY A 2 66.74 -67.48 54.55
CA GLY A 2 67.65 -68.23 55.44
C GLY A 2 67.39 -67.82 56.90
N CYS A 3 66.47 -68.44 57.67
CA CYS A 3 66.50 -69.75 58.34
C CYS A 3 67.58 -69.90 59.44
N CYS A 4 67.12 -70.45 60.58
CA CYS A 4 67.84 -70.96 61.78
C CYS A 4 68.24 -69.93 62.85
N TRP A 5 68.06 -70.12 64.16
CA TRP A 5 67.62 -71.22 65.06
C TRP A 5 67.12 -70.55 66.37
N ALA A 6 66.04 -70.95 67.03
CA ALA A 6 65.83 -72.17 67.83
C ALA A 6 66.73 -72.30 69.09
N ARG A 7 66.04 -72.45 70.25
CA ARG A 7 66.45 -73.06 71.53
C ARG A 7 67.19 -72.18 72.54
N VAL A 8 66.54 -71.91 73.68
CA VAL A 8 66.94 -72.29 75.06
C VAL A 8 65.67 -72.08 75.91
N PHE A 9 64.86 -73.13 76.14
CA PHE A 9 64.92 -74.03 77.31
C PHE A 9 64.19 -73.42 78.53
N PHE A 10 63.36 -74.09 79.32
CA PHE A 10 62.94 -75.48 79.42
C PHE A 10 62.01 -75.55 80.66
N LEU A 11 61.10 -76.53 80.69
CA LEU A 11 60.50 -77.12 81.92
C LEU A 11 59.35 -76.38 82.61
N VAL A 12 58.15 -76.54 82.03
CA VAL A 12 56.96 -76.90 82.81
C VAL A 12 56.50 -78.25 82.28
N VAL A 13 56.16 -79.17 83.19
CA VAL A 13 55.58 -80.51 82.96
C VAL A 13 56.58 -81.66 82.69
N ILE A 14 57.12 -82.25 83.76
CA ILE A 14 57.26 -83.72 83.83
C ILE A 14 56.61 -84.19 85.13
N PHE A 15 55.51 -84.91 84.92
CA PHE A 15 54.73 -85.68 85.87
C PHE A 15 55.55 -86.87 86.38
N LEU A 16 55.39 -87.19 87.67
CA LEU A 16 55.36 -88.53 88.29
C LEU A 16 56.29 -89.62 87.72
N LEU A 17 57.22 -90.12 88.56
CA LEU A 17 57.27 -91.52 89.03
C LEU A 17 58.57 -91.80 89.81
N MET A 18 58.43 -92.59 90.89
CA MET A 18 59.46 -93.33 91.67
C MET A 18 60.02 -92.68 92.97
N PRO A 19 60.27 -93.48 94.04
CA PRO A 19 59.58 -93.32 95.33
C PRO A 19 60.47 -93.05 96.55
N VAL A 20 59.80 -92.57 97.61
CA VAL A 20 59.95 -92.88 99.05
C VAL A 20 61.36 -93.08 99.62
N THR A 21 61.73 -92.20 100.57
CA THR A 21 61.98 -92.61 101.96
C THR A 21 61.73 -91.45 102.92
N TRP A 22 60.78 -91.65 103.84
CA TRP A 22 60.57 -90.83 105.03
C TRP A 22 61.58 -91.20 106.11
N THR A 23 62.24 -90.22 106.72
CA THR A 23 62.78 -90.36 108.08
C THR A 23 62.20 -89.27 108.96
N ARG A 24 61.38 -89.72 109.91
CA ARG A 24 60.64 -88.95 110.91
C ARG A 24 61.58 -88.54 112.05
N ARG A 25 61.63 -87.25 112.41
CA ARG A 25 61.88 -86.78 113.79
C ARG A 25 61.21 -85.42 113.97
N GLY A 26 60.35 -85.31 114.99
CA GLY A 26 59.47 -84.16 115.21
C GLY A 26 60.02 -83.12 116.20
N ALA A 27 59.50 -81.88 116.07
CA ALA A 27 59.30 -80.85 117.09
C ALA A 27 58.55 -79.66 116.40
N ALA A 28 57.26 -79.43 116.66
CA ALA A 28 56.66 -78.60 117.74
C ALA A 28 56.21 -77.18 117.27
N ALA A 29 54.98 -77.13 116.71
CA ALA A 29 53.89 -76.14 116.75
C ALA A 29 54.05 -74.59 116.88
N GLU A 30 55.17 -73.96 117.24
CA GLU A 30 55.19 -72.49 117.50
C GLU A 30 55.65 -71.61 116.32
N THR A 31 56.44 -72.15 115.39
CA THR A 31 56.99 -71.41 114.22
C THR A 31 55.95 -71.09 113.15
N TYR A 32 54.83 -71.83 113.12
CA TYR A 32 53.80 -71.73 112.08
C TYR A 32 52.97 -70.43 112.16
N LYS A 33 52.73 -69.88 113.37
CA LYS A 33 51.94 -68.65 113.56
C LYS A 33 52.67 -67.39 113.06
N SER A 34 53.97 -67.30 113.29
CA SER A 34 54.82 -66.17 112.89
C SER A 34 54.96 -66.05 111.36
N LEU A 35 55.18 -67.19 110.68
CA LEU A 35 55.22 -67.25 109.22
C LEU A 35 53.87 -66.87 108.61
N HIS A 36 52.77 -67.36 109.17
CA HIS A 36 51.43 -67.05 108.68
C HIS A 36 51.09 -65.56 108.79
N GLN A 37 51.49 -64.89 109.87
CA GLN A 37 51.27 -63.45 110.02
C GLN A 37 52.08 -62.63 109.01
N ARG A 38 53.33 -63.00 108.73
CA ARG A 38 54.15 -62.35 107.69
C ARG A 38 53.55 -62.57 106.29
N LEU A 39 53.11 -63.78 105.99
CA LEU A 39 52.46 -64.10 104.72
C LEU A 39 51.14 -63.33 104.56
N ARG A 40 50.36 -63.18 105.65
CA ARG A 40 49.14 -62.36 105.64
C ARG A 40 49.44 -60.89 105.38
N ARG A 41 50.48 -60.32 106.01
CA ARG A 41 50.90 -58.93 105.77
C ARG A 41 51.36 -58.73 104.33
N LEU A 42 52.15 -59.66 103.79
CA LEU A 42 52.61 -59.62 102.41
C LEU A 42 51.43 -59.71 101.42
N ASN A 43 50.49 -60.62 101.68
CA ASN A 43 49.27 -60.76 100.88
C ASN A 43 48.40 -59.50 100.96
N GLN A 44 48.31 -58.86 102.13
CA GLN A 44 47.57 -57.61 102.29
C GLN A 44 48.26 -56.44 101.58
N GLN A 45 49.59 -56.40 101.57
CA GLN A 45 50.35 -55.42 100.78
C GLN A 45 50.24 -55.68 99.28
N PHE A 46 50.29 -56.94 98.85
CA PHE A 46 50.10 -57.32 97.44
C PHE A 46 48.70 -56.94 96.96
N LYS A 47 47.65 -57.20 97.76
CA LYS A 47 46.28 -56.75 97.46
C LYS A 47 46.18 -55.22 97.36
N ARG A 48 46.83 -54.48 98.26
CA ARG A 48 46.86 -53.00 98.19
C ARG A 48 47.59 -52.50 96.96
N PHE A 49 48.71 -53.13 96.61
CA PHE A 49 49.46 -52.80 95.39
C PHE A 49 48.60 -53.07 94.16
N GLN A 50 48.02 -54.27 94.03
CA GLN A 50 47.11 -54.63 92.94
C GLN A 50 45.95 -53.63 92.82
N GLN A 51 45.38 -53.20 93.95
CA GLN A 51 44.28 -52.24 93.93
C GLN A 51 44.73 -50.85 93.48
N MET A 52 45.90 -50.37 93.90
CA MET A 52 46.47 -49.10 93.41
C MET A 52 46.88 -49.17 91.95
N THR A 53 47.44 -50.29 91.49
CA THR A 53 47.78 -50.50 90.08
C THR A 53 46.51 -50.54 89.24
N PHE A 54 45.46 -51.23 89.70
CA PHE A 54 44.18 -51.31 89.00
C PHE A 54 43.51 -49.94 88.89
N THR A 55 43.44 -49.16 89.98
CA THR A 55 42.87 -47.81 89.93
C THR A 55 43.69 -46.87 89.05
N HIS A 56 45.01 -46.98 89.06
CA HIS A 56 45.87 -46.18 88.18
C HIS A 56 45.67 -46.54 86.70
N LEU A 57 45.62 -47.83 86.36
CA LEU A 57 45.35 -48.30 84.99
C LEU A 57 43.94 -47.91 84.52
N GLN A 58 42.94 -47.97 85.39
CA GLN A 58 41.58 -47.56 85.09
C GLN A 58 41.51 -46.04 84.81
N SER A 59 42.22 -45.22 85.60
CA SER A 59 42.32 -43.78 85.36
C SER A 59 43.02 -43.45 84.03
N ILE A 60 44.04 -44.21 83.65
CA ILE A 60 44.71 -44.07 82.34
C ILE A 60 43.74 -44.44 81.21
N ALA A 61 43.00 -45.53 81.35
CA ALA A 61 42.02 -45.98 80.36
C ALA A 61 40.86 -44.97 80.15
N GLU A 62 40.34 -44.38 81.23
CA GLU A 62 39.28 -43.36 81.17
C GLU A 62 39.76 -42.09 80.46
N LYS A 63 40.99 -41.62 80.75
CA LYS A 63 41.57 -40.45 80.06
C LYS A 63 41.81 -40.71 78.57
N TYR A 64 42.19 -41.93 78.21
CA TYR A 64 42.38 -42.33 76.81
C TYR A 64 41.05 -42.32 76.02
N ASN A 65 39.96 -42.74 76.65
CA ASN A 65 38.63 -42.76 76.03
C ASN A 65 38.09 -41.35 75.72
N ILE A 66 38.36 -40.37 76.60
CA ILE A 66 38.02 -38.96 76.35
C ILE A 66 38.85 -38.40 75.18
N SER A 67 40.16 -38.67 75.16
CA SER A 67 41.04 -38.24 74.07
C SER A 67 40.62 -38.82 72.72
N HIS A 68 40.23 -40.10 72.68
CA HIS A 68 39.75 -40.76 71.46
C HIS A 68 38.41 -40.20 70.98
N ASN A 69 37.47 -39.89 71.88
CA ASN A 69 36.20 -39.26 71.51
C ASN A 69 36.43 -37.87 70.90
N ILE A 70 37.29 -37.06 71.53
CA ILE A 70 37.68 -35.75 71.03
C ILE A 70 38.33 -35.88 69.64
N ASP A 71 39.29 -36.79 69.47
CA ASP A 71 39.97 -37.01 68.19
C ASP A 71 38.97 -37.45 67.09
N SER A 72 38.06 -38.36 67.41
CA SER A 72 37.02 -38.81 66.46
C SER A 72 36.08 -37.68 66.02
N ARG A 73 35.69 -36.78 66.94
CA ARG A 73 34.88 -35.60 66.61
C ARG A 73 35.66 -34.60 65.76
N PHE A 74 36.93 -34.37 66.07
CA PHE A 74 37.82 -33.52 65.26
C PHE A 74 38.02 -34.08 63.85
N GLN A 75 38.15 -35.40 63.69
CA GLN A 75 38.22 -36.05 62.39
C GLN A 75 36.91 -35.93 61.60
N VAL A 76 35.74 -36.02 62.25
CA VAL A 76 34.45 -35.78 61.59
C VAL A 76 34.31 -34.32 61.17
N LEU A 77 34.65 -33.38 62.06
CA LEU A 77 34.60 -31.95 61.76
C LEU A 77 35.56 -31.55 60.65
N SER A 78 36.78 -32.12 60.63
CA SER A 78 37.76 -31.90 59.57
C SER A 78 37.26 -32.43 58.22
N ARG A 79 36.65 -33.63 58.21
CA ARG A 79 36.02 -34.17 56.99
C ARG A 79 34.85 -33.33 56.50
N GLN A 80 34.05 -32.77 57.41
CA GLN A 80 32.97 -31.83 57.04
C GLN A 80 33.53 -30.53 56.47
N PHE A 81 34.56 -29.96 57.08
CA PHE A 81 35.24 -28.76 56.60
C PHE A 81 35.84 -28.99 55.21
N GLU A 82 36.55 -30.09 54.98
CA GLU A 82 37.08 -30.47 53.66
C GLU A 82 35.99 -30.65 52.61
N ARG A 83 34.83 -31.22 52.99
CA ARG A 83 33.69 -31.35 52.08
C ARG A 83 33.13 -29.98 51.70
N ILE A 84 32.89 -29.10 52.68
CA ILE A 84 32.38 -27.75 52.44
C ILE A 84 33.39 -26.95 51.60
N SER A 85 34.69 -27.04 51.88
CA SER A 85 35.72 -26.41 51.06
C SER A 85 35.70 -26.89 49.61
N ARG A 86 35.51 -28.19 49.36
CA ARG A 86 35.38 -28.72 47.99
C ARG A 86 34.11 -28.23 47.29
N GLU A 87 32.98 -28.23 47.98
CA GLU A 87 31.72 -27.71 47.43
C GLU A 87 31.81 -26.21 47.12
N LEU A 88 32.47 -25.41 47.99
CA LEU A 88 32.75 -23.99 47.74
C LEU A 88 33.68 -23.77 46.55
N CYS A 89 34.73 -24.59 46.39
CA CYS A 89 35.61 -24.55 45.22
C CYS A 89 34.83 -24.85 43.93
N ALA A 90 34.01 -25.90 43.92
CA ALA A 90 33.19 -26.25 42.76
C ALA A 90 32.16 -25.17 42.41
N LEU A 91 31.54 -24.55 43.42
CA LEU A 91 30.63 -23.41 43.23
C LEU A 91 31.37 -22.20 42.65
N LYS A 92 32.56 -21.89 43.16
CA LYS A 92 33.42 -20.80 42.66
C LYS A 92 33.77 -21.03 41.18
N GLU A 93 34.18 -22.23 40.80
CA GLU A 93 34.50 -22.56 39.41
C GLU A 93 33.26 -22.43 38.50
N THR A 94 32.11 -22.92 38.94
CA THR A 94 30.85 -22.84 38.17
C THR A 94 30.39 -21.39 37.98
N THR A 95 30.52 -20.56 39.02
CA THR A 95 30.18 -19.13 38.95
C THR A 95 31.16 -18.34 38.09
N GLU A 96 32.47 -18.64 38.16
CA GLU A 96 33.47 -18.06 37.27
C GLU A 96 33.23 -18.45 35.80
N HIS A 97 32.87 -19.71 35.54
CA HIS A 97 32.53 -20.18 34.19
C HIS A 97 31.29 -19.47 33.64
N SER A 98 30.24 -19.35 34.46
CA SER A 98 29.01 -18.64 34.09
C SER A 98 29.28 -17.16 33.85
N LEU A 99 30.09 -16.51 34.68
CA LEU A 99 30.50 -15.12 34.52
C LEU A 99 31.30 -14.90 33.22
N ASN A 100 32.21 -15.81 32.89
CA ASN A 100 33.00 -15.73 31.66
C ASN A 100 32.13 -15.94 30.41
N SER A 101 31.18 -16.89 30.47
CA SER A 101 30.19 -17.10 29.42
C SER A 101 29.32 -15.86 29.22
N LEU A 102 28.84 -15.25 30.31
CA LEU A 102 28.04 -14.04 30.26
C LEU A 102 28.83 -12.85 29.71
N LYS A 103 30.11 -12.68 30.09
CA LYS A 103 31.01 -11.69 29.49
C LYS A 103 31.18 -11.90 27.98
N SER A 104 31.30 -13.15 27.53
CA SER A 104 31.39 -13.48 26.11
C SER A 104 30.10 -13.13 25.35
N TRP A 105 28.95 -13.50 25.93
CA TRP A 105 27.63 -13.14 25.40
C TRP A 105 27.44 -11.62 25.31
N THR A 106 27.80 -10.87 26.34
CA THR A 106 27.75 -9.40 26.33
C THR A 106 28.61 -8.81 25.21
N LYS A 107 29.84 -9.32 25.01
CA LYS A 107 30.71 -8.89 23.90
C LYS A 107 30.10 -9.21 22.54
N SER A 108 29.47 -10.37 22.39
CA SER A 108 28.78 -10.78 21.16
C SER A 108 27.59 -9.87 20.85
N LEU A 109 26.77 -9.57 21.86
CA LEU A 109 25.66 -8.62 21.74
C LEU A 109 26.15 -7.23 21.33
N GLN A 110 27.19 -6.70 21.98
CA GLN A 110 27.78 -5.40 21.62
C GLN A 110 28.25 -5.37 20.16
N LYS A 111 28.84 -6.45 19.64
CA LYS A 111 29.24 -6.54 18.22
C LYS A 111 28.02 -6.53 17.29
N LYS A 112 26.94 -7.25 17.63
CA LYS A 112 25.70 -7.26 16.86
C LYS A 112 25.03 -5.89 16.85
N THR A 113 24.95 -5.21 18.00
CA THR A 113 24.43 -3.84 18.10
C THR A 113 25.21 -2.87 17.21
N LYS A 114 26.55 -2.86 17.28
CA LYS A 114 27.37 -2.01 16.40
C LYS A 114 27.15 -2.30 14.91
N LYS A 115 26.96 -3.57 14.53
CA LYS A 115 26.67 -3.94 13.14
C LYS A 115 25.31 -3.40 12.69
N LEU A 116 24.29 -3.53 13.53
CA LEU A 116 22.97 -2.95 13.27
C LEU A 116 23.02 -1.42 13.16
N ASP A 117 23.73 -0.74 14.07
CA ASP A 117 23.91 0.72 14.01
C ASP A 117 24.58 1.16 12.70
N SER A 118 25.63 0.46 12.28
CA SER A 118 26.30 0.74 11.00
C SER A 118 25.39 0.53 9.79
N SER A 119 24.55 -0.51 9.83
CA SER A 119 23.58 -0.82 8.79
C SER A 119 22.48 0.23 8.72
N LEU A 120 21.97 0.66 9.87
CA LEU A 120 20.97 1.71 9.99
C LEU A 120 21.52 3.06 9.46
N ALA A 121 22.75 3.39 9.80
CA ALA A 121 23.42 4.60 9.30
C ALA A 121 23.60 4.56 7.77
N ASN A 122 23.95 3.40 7.20
CA ASN A 122 24.05 3.21 5.75
C ASN A 122 22.69 3.37 5.07
N MET A 123 21.65 2.70 5.60
CA MET A 123 20.30 2.78 5.04
C MET A 123 19.73 4.21 5.13
N THR A 124 19.99 4.91 6.23
CA THR A 124 19.59 6.32 6.42
C THR A 124 20.28 7.23 5.39
N ARG A 125 21.57 7.01 5.10
CA ARG A 125 22.28 7.75 4.04
C ARG A 125 21.70 7.47 2.66
N ALA A 126 21.48 6.21 2.32
CA ALA A 126 20.89 5.82 1.03
C ALA A 126 19.49 6.43 0.84
N LEU A 127 18.65 6.43 1.89
CA LEU A 127 17.32 7.04 1.85
C LEU A 127 17.39 8.55 1.63
N ARG A 128 18.33 9.25 2.28
CA ARG A 128 18.55 10.70 2.09
C ARG A 128 19.03 11.02 0.68
N GLU A 129 19.99 10.26 0.14
CA GLU A 129 20.50 10.46 -1.22
C GLU A 129 19.41 10.24 -2.28
N ASN A 130 18.62 9.17 -2.15
CA ASN A 130 17.50 8.91 -3.06
C ASN A 130 16.43 10.01 -3.02
N ASN A 131 16.07 10.47 -1.82
CA ASN A 131 15.09 11.56 -1.66
C ASN A 131 15.63 12.88 -2.24
N HIS A 132 16.91 13.19 -2.01
CA HIS A 132 17.54 14.39 -2.57
C HIS A 132 17.64 14.33 -4.11
N LEU A 133 17.93 13.16 -4.69
CA LEU A 133 18.00 12.99 -6.14
C LEU A 133 16.62 13.10 -6.80
N LEU A 134 15.58 12.54 -6.17
CA LEU A 134 14.19 12.68 -6.62
C LEU A 134 13.75 14.15 -6.59
N ASN A 135 14.01 14.86 -5.49
CA ASN A 135 13.68 16.29 -5.38
C ASN A 135 14.43 17.14 -6.42
N LEU A 136 15.72 16.90 -6.65
CA LEU A 136 16.48 17.62 -7.67
C LEU A 136 15.94 17.37 -9.09
N LYS A 137 15.59 16.11 -9.41
CA LYS A 137 14.97 15.77 -10.70
C LYS A 137 13.60 16.43 -10.88
N GLN A 138 12.79 16.48 -9.81
CA GLN A 138 11.49 17.15 -9.81
C GLN A 138 11.64 18.65 -10.03
N ILE A 139 12.56 19.30 -9.32
CA ILE A 139 12.86 20.73 -9.45
C ILE A 139 13.37 21.06 -10.85
N GLN A 140 14.26 20.23 -11.42
CA GLN A 140 14.74 20.42 -12.80
C GLN A 140 13.60 20.29 -13.82
N LYS A 141 12.72 19.29 -13.67
CA LYS A 141 11.56 19.10 -14.55
C LYS A 141 10.57 20.28 -14.45
N GLN A 142 10.34 20.79 -13.25
CA GLN A 142 9.52 22.00 -13.06
C GLN A 142 10.17 23.22 -13.71
N ARG A 143 11.49 23.37 -13.58
CA ARG A 143 12.24 24.49 -14.20
C ARG A 143 12.14 24.49 -15.72
N THR A 144 12.22 23.32 -16.38
CA THR A 144 12.07 23.22 -17.85
C THR A 144 10.65 23.53 -18.30
N VAL A 145 9.63 23.08 -17.55
CA VAL A 145 8.23 23.40 -17.86
C VAL A 145 7.97 24.89 -17.71
N LEU A 146 8.51 25.52 -16.66
CA LEU A 146 8.40 26.96 -16.45
C LEU A 146 9.09 27.77 -17.55
N SER A 147 10.25 27.34 -18.05
CA SER A 147 10.91 28.03 -19.17
C SER A 147 10.11 27.94 -20.47
N ASP A 148 9.57 26.76 -20.78
CA ASP A 148 8.73 26.56 -21.97
C ASP A 148 7.45 27.41 -21.90
N LEU A 149 6.82 27.46 -20.72
CA LEU A 149 5.64 28.27 -20.51
C LEU A 149 5.96 29.76 -20.62
N SER A 150 7.08 30.22 -20.06
CA SER A 150 7.55 31.60 -20.19
C SER A 150 7.73 31.99 -21.67
N HIS A 151 8.35 31.14 -22.48
CA HIS A 151 8.51 31.37 -23.92
C HIS A 151 7.16 31.40 -24.65
N LYS A 152 6.19 30.54 -24.28
CA LYS A 152 4.83 30.56 -24.86
C LYS A 152 4.10 31.86 -24.53
N ILE A 153 4.17 32.31 -23.27
CA ILE A 153 3.58 33.58 -22.84
C ILE A 153 4.19 34.74 -23.63
N GLN A 154 5.51 34.77 -23.78
CA GLN A 154 6.18 35.83 -24.54
C GLN A 154 5.77 35.81 -26.02
N LYS A 155 5.59 34.64 -26.62
CA LYS A 155 5.04 34.49 -27.97
C LYS A 155 3.57 34.91 -28.06
N GLN A 156 2.76 34.65 -27.05
CA GLN A 156 1.37 35.14 -27.02
C GLN A 156 1.33 36.66 -26.90
N GLN A 157 2.20 37.26 -26.09
CA GLN A 157 2.30 38.71 -25.94
C GLN A 157 2.60 39.39 -27.28
N SER A 158 3.52 38.83 -28.09
CA SER A 158 3.81 39.40 -29.41
C SER A 158 2.59 39.32 -30.36
N HIS A 159 1.81 38.24 -30.31
CA HIS A 159 0.58 38.13 -31.11
C HIS A 159 -0.47 39.15 -30.67
N ILE A 160 -0.63 39.38 -29.36
CA ILE A 160 -1.56 40.38 -28.83
C ILE A 160 -1.18 41.77 -29.36
N SER A 161 0.11 42.14 -29.32
CA SER A 161 0.57 43.42 -29.88
C SER A 161 0.30 43.54 -31.39
N SER A 162 0.44 42.45 -32.16
CA SER A 162 0.07 42.45 -33.58
C SER A 162 -1.44 42.62 -33.79
N LEU A 163 -2.27 41.97 -32.97
CA LEU A 163 -3.73 42.11 -33.02
C LEU A 163 -4.19 43.52 -32.62
N GLU A 164 -3.56 44.14 -31.63
CA GLU A 164 -3.81 45.53 -31.26
C GLU A 164 -3.48 46.49 -32.41
N SER A 165 -2.38 46.25 -33.11
CA SER A 165 -2.02 47.02 -34.31
C SER A 165 -3.08 46.87 -35.41
N LEU A 166 -3.52 45.64 -35.69
CA LEU A 166 -4.57 45.38 -36.68
C LEU A 166 -5.90 46.01 -36.27
N ARG A 167 -6.29 45.92 -35.00
CA ARG A 167 -7.47 46.59 -34.46
C ARG A 167 -7.41 48.09 -34.70
N ASN A 168 -6.27 48.73 -34.45
CA ASN A 168 -6.08 50.16 -34.68
C ASN A 168 -6.20 50.51 -36.16
N GLN A 169 -5.67 49.69 -37.07
CA GLN A 169 -5.84 49.90 -38.52
C GLN A 169 -7.30 49.79 -38.95
N VAL A 170 -8.02 48.78 -38.48
CA VAL A 170 -9.45 48.60 -38.77
C VAL A 170 -10.27 49.78 -38.23
N GLN A 171 -9.97 50.23 -37.01
CA GLN A 171 -10.62 51.40 -36.40
C GLN A 171 -10.46 52.66 -37.26
N HIS A 172 -9.26 52.93 -37.75
CA HIS A 172 -8.99 54.08 -38.63
C HIS A 172 -9.72 53.93 -39.97
N GLY A 173 -9.64 52.76 -40.61
CA GLY A 173 -10.36 52.50 -41.87
C GLY A 173 -11.88 52.67 -41.72
N MET A 174 -12.44 52.28 -40.58
CA MET A 174 -13.87 52.45 -40.29
C MET A 174 -14.25 53.92 -40.11
N GLN A 175 -13.38 54.73 -39.50
CA GLN A 175 -13.57 56.19 -39.39
C GLN A 175 -13.53 56.87 -40.77
N ASP A 176 -12.58 56.46 -41.63
CA ASP A 176 -12.46 56.97 -43.00
C ASP A 176 -13.69 56.61 -43.85
N LEU A 177 -14.17 55.36 -43.72
CA LEU A 177 -15.41 54.89 -44.34
C LEU A 177 -16.62 55.70 -43.85
N GLN A 178 -16.72 55.96 -42.54
CA GLN A 178 -17.81 56.77 -41.98
C GLN A 178 -17.77 58.21 -42.50
N ALA A 179 -16.58 58.80 -42.63
CA ALA A 179 -16.40 60.11 -43.24
C ALA A 179 -16.76 60.11 -44.73
N SER A 180 -16.41 59.04 -45.47
CA SER A 180 -16.80 58.86 -46.86
C SER A 180 -18.31 58.70 -47.03
N LEU A 181 -18.96 57.90 -46.17
CA LEU A 181 -20.41 57.74 -46.14
C LEU A 181 -21.12 59.05 -45.84
N LYS A 182 -20.64 59.86 -44.90
CA LYS A 182 -21.19 61.21 -44.66
C LYS A 182 -21.07 62.12 -45.90
N ARG A 183 -19.95 62.05 -46.62
CA ARG A 183 -19.76 62.80 -47.89
C ARG A 183 -20.73 62.32 -48.97
N HIS A 184 -20.89 61.00 -49.13
CA HIS A 184 -21.83 60.43 -50.09
C HIS A 184 -23.27 60.73 -49.69
N GLN A 185 -23.62 60.70 -48.40
CA GLN A 185 -24.95 61.10 -47.91
C GLN A 185 -25.24 62.56 -48.26
N ALA A 186 -24.26 63.47 -48.10
CA ALA A 186 -24.43 64.86 -48.49
C ALA A 186 -24.57 65.05 -50.00
N GLN A 187 -23.90 64.22 -50.80
CA GLN A 187 -24.07 64.20 -52.26
C GLN A 187 -25.44 63.62 -52.65
N ILE A 188 -25.88 62.55 -51.99
CA ILE A 188 -27.19 61.93 -52.20
C ILE A 188 -28.28 62.93 -51.83
N THR A 189 -28.23 63.59 -50.67
CA THR A 189 -29.25 64.60 -50.31
C THR A 189 -29.24 65.80 -51.26
N LYS A 190 -28.08 66.20 -51.77
CA LYS A 190 -28.00 67.20 -52.84
C LYS A 190 -28.67 66.68 -54.12
N MET A 191 -28.37 65.47 -54.54
CA MET A 191 -28.95 64.84 -55.73
C MET A 191 -30.44 64.56 -55.57
N GLU A 192 -30.90 64.23 -54.36
CA GLU A 192 -32.29 64.09 -53.94
C GLU A 192 -33.01 65.42 -53.96
N SER A 193 -32.40 66.52 -53.53
CA SER A 193 -33.02 67.86 -53.65
C SER A 193 -33.15 68.30 -55.12
N GLN A 194 -32.18 67.94 -55.96
CA GLN A 194 -32.26 68.13 -57.41
C GLN A 194 -33.34 67.23 -58.02
N MET A 195 -33.42 65.96 -57.59
CA MET A 195 -34.46 65.00 -57.99
C MET A 195 -35.84 65.37 -57.47
N GLN A 196 -36.00 65.93 -56.27
CA GLN A 196 -37.26 66.42 -55.70
C GLN A 196 -37.71 67.69 -56.42
N GLY A 197 -36.78 68.52 -56.91
CA GLY A 197 -37.08 69.59 -57.87
C GLY A 197 -37.64 69.02 -59.18
N LEU A 198 -37.11 67.89 -59.66
CA LEU A 198 -37.60 67.17 -60.83
C LEU A 198 -38.88 66.32 -60.55
N PHE A 199 -39.08 65.84 -59.33
CA PHE A 199 -40.22 65.02 -58.89
C PHE A 199 -41.43 65.86 -58.48
N LYS A 200 -41.23 67.12 -58.02
CA LYS A 200 -42.33 68.09 -57.91
C LYS A 200 -42.99 68.38 -59.27
N ILE A 201 -42.27 68.11 -60.37
CA ILE A 201 -42.78 68.18 -61.74
C ILE A 201 -43.48 66.87 -62.15
N ILE A 202 -43.16 65.74 -61.52
CA ILE A 202 -43.64 64.39 -61.86
C ILE A 202 -44.38 63.79 -60.65
N SER A 203 -45.62 64.25 -60.46
CA SER A 203 -46.76 63.53 -59.84
C SER A 203 -46.60 62.84 -58.48
N ALA A 204 -47.50 63.25 -57.57
CA ALA A 204 -48.33 62.37 -56.74
C ALA A 204 -48.23 60.86 -57.03
N SER A 205 -47.80 60.07 -56.05
CA SER A 205 -48.36 58.73 -55.70
C SER A 205 -47.39 57.96 -54.79
N LYS A 206 -47.92 57.65 -53.59
CA LYS A 206 -47.65 56.56 -52.63
C LYS A 206 -46.36 55.72 -52.66
N GLU A 207 -45.82 55.63 -51.44
CA GLU A 207 -45.04 54.59 -50.76
C GLU A 207 -45.33 53.11 -51.09
N GLY A 208 -44.30 52.28 -50.89
CA GLY A 208 -44.40 50.83 -50.72
C GLY A 208 -43.05 50.20 -50.35
N ASP A 209 -42.83 50.05 -49.04
CA ASP A 209 -41.73 49.37 -48.36
C ASP A 209 -41.91 47.83 -48.39
N LEU A 210 -40.82 47.07 -48.37
CA LEU A 210 -40.82 45.60 -48.26
C LEU A 210 -39.57 45.13 -47.48
N ASP A 211 -39.81 44.73 -46.23
CA ASP A 211 -38.86 44.15 -45.28
C ASP A 211 -38.84 42.61 -45.39
N PRO A 212 -37.69 41.92 -45.54
CA PRO A 212 -37.61 40.46 -45.51
C PRO A 212 -36.82 39.97 -44.30
N LEU A 213 -37.51 39.57 -43.24
CA LEU A 213 -36.92 38.77 -42.14
C LEU A 213 -37.87 37.66 -41.72
N ASN A 214 -37.74 36.50 -42.38
CA ASN A 214 -38.31 35.26 -41.88
C ASN A 214 -37.48 34.03 -42.32
N SER A 215 -36.61 33.54 -41.44
CA SER A 215 -36.63 32.14 -40.95
C SER A 215 -35.30 31.75 -40.32
N ILE A 216 -35.27 31.64 -38.99
CA ILE A 216 -34.35 30.74 -38.30
C ILE A 216 -35.22 29.58 -37.83
N ARG A 217 -35.47 28.60 -38.72
CA ARG A 217 -36.02 27.31 -38.28
C ARG A 217 -34.92 26.63 -37.45
N LYS A 218 -35.20 26.38 -36.16
CA LYS A 218 -34.42 25.42 -35.37
C LYS A 218 -34.50 24.09 -36.11
N GLN A 219 -33.37 23.62 -36.63
CA GLN A 219 -33.29 22.35 -37.33
C GLN A 219 -33.52 21.22 -36.31
N GLN A 220 -34.42 20.30 -36.64
CA GLN A 220 -34.73 19.13 -35.82
C GLN A 220 -33.61 18.09 -35.92
N VAL A 221 -33.18 17.50 -34.81
CA VAL A 221 -32.12 16.48 -34.78
C VAL A 221 -32.73 15.07 -34.78
N CYS A 222 -32.63 14.37 -35.91
CA CYS A 222 -33.17 13.02 -36.09
C CYS A 222 -32.07 11.95 -36.27
N ASN A 223 -32.46 10.70 -36.48
CA ASN A 223 -31.58 9.52 -36.57
C ASN A 223 -30.88 9.18 -35.24
N VAL A 224 -31.51 9.47 -34.10
CA VAL A 224 -31.01 9.02 -32.78
C VAL A 224 -31.52 7.63 -32.40
N GLY A 225 -32.67 7.22 -32.97
CA GLY A 225 -33.27 5.88 -32.85
C GLY A 225 -33.91 5.60 -31.48
N SER A 226 -33.12 5.67 -30.42
CA SER A 226 -33.60 5.44 -29.05
C SER A 226 -32.78 6.19 -28.00
N MET A 227 -33.29 6.17 -26.77
CA MET A 227 -32.72 6.78 -25.58
C MET A 227 -32.80 5.83 -24.38
N LEU A 228 -31.80 5.90 -23.51
CA LEU A 228 -31.80 5.35 -22.16
C LEU A 228 -31.98 6.46 -21.12
N LEU A 229 -32.84 6.24 -20.13
CA LEU A 229 -33.02 7.09 -18.96
C LEU A 229 -32.48 6.36 -17.71
N PHE A 230 -31.55 7.00 -17.02
CA PHE A 230 -31.00 6.60 -15.72
C PHE A 230 -31.57 7.52 -14.64
N PRO A 231 -32.61 7.10 -13.89
CA PRO A 231 -33.46 8.02 -13.12
C PRO A 231 -32.83 8.52 -11.82
N SER A 232 -31.85 7.81 -11.27
CA SER A 232 -31.22 8.13 -9.99
C SER A 232 -29.80 7.58 -9.91
N ALA A 233 -29.00 8.16 -9.03
CA ALA A 233 -27.72 7.57 -8.64
C ALA A 233 -28.04 6.28 -7.85
N SER A 234 -27.67 5.14 -8.41
CA SER A 234 -27.88 3.83 -7.81
C SER A 234 -26.95 2.86 -8.51
N THR A 235 -26.30 1.97 -7.77
CA THR A 235 -25.47 0.89 -8.31
C THR A 235 -26.27 -0.13 -9.11
N GLU A 236 -27.60 -0.17 -8.97
CA GLU A 236 -28.44 -1.10 -9.74
C GLU A 236 -28.66 -0.64 -11.19
N ASN A 237 -28.60 0.67 -11.45
CA ASN A 237 -28.94 1.26 -12.75
C ASN A 237 -27.79 1.13 -13.74
N HIS A 238 -27.83 0.13 -14.62
CA HIS A 238 -26.86 -0.02 -15.71
C HIS A 238 -27.43 -0.83 -16.88
N VAL A 239 -26.73 -0.79 -18.01
CA VAL A 239 -27.08 -1.56 -19.21
C VAL A 239 -25.86 -2.33 -19.69
N THR A 240 -26.09 -3.56 -20.14
CA THR A 240 -25.05 -4.47 -20.67
C THR A 240 -25.28 -4.73 -22.15
N PHE A 241 -24.21 -5.08 -22.85
CA PHE A 241 -24.26 -5.47 -24.27
C PHE A 241 -23.92 -6.94 -24.44
N GLN A 242 -24.63 -7.62 -25.34
CA GLN A 242 -24.37 -9.02 -25.66
C GLN A 242 -23.03 -9.17 -26.40
N ARG A 243 -22.66 -8.13 -27.14
CA ARG A 243 -21.45 -8.07 -27.95
C ARG A 243 -20.42 -7.17 -27.26
N SER A 244 -19.17 -7.57 -27.40
CA SER A 244 -18.00 -6.82 -26.96
C SER A 244 -16.97 -6.79 -28.09
N PHE A 245 -15.79 -6.23 -27.85
CA PHE A 245 -14.70 -6.27 -28.82
C PHE A 245 -14.28 -7.71 -29.09
N GLN A 246 -14.49 -8.17 -30.33
CA GLN A 246 -14.13 -9.52 -30.77
C GLN A 246 -12.63 -9.66 -31.07
N THR A 247 -12.01 -8.57 -31.49
CA THR A 247 -10.57 -8.45 -31.74
C THR A 247 -10.05 -7.22 -31.02
N GLY A 248 -8.77 -7.20 -30.69
CA GLY A 248 -8.20 -5.99 -30.09
C GLY A 248 -8.22 -4.83 -31.08
N ILE A 249 -8.36 -3.63 -30.53
CA ILE A 249 -8.57 -2.41 -31.32
C ILE A 249 -7.49 -1.39 -31.04
N HIS A 250 -7.09 -0.71 -32.10
CA HIS A 250 -6.07 0.34 -32.06
C HIS A 250 -6.64 1.73 -32.26
N GLU A 251 -7.93 1.83 -32.59
CA GLU A 251 -8.64 3.08 -32.81
C GLU A 251 -10.10 2.89 -32.39
N LEU A 252 -10.72 3.97 -31.93
CA LEU A 252 -12.14 3.98 -31.60
C LEU A 252 -12.75 5.37 -31.77
N SER A 253 -14.07 5.39 -31.95
CA SER A 253 -14.89 6.57 -31.81
C SER A 253 -16.13 6.23 -31.01
N ILE A 254 -16.47 7.04 -30.01
CA ILE A 254 -17.68 6.92 -29.19
C ILE A 254 -18.45 8.22 -29.35
N CYS A 255 -19.71 8.14 -29.74
CA CYS A 255 -20.58 9.30 -29.86
C CYS A 255 -21.92 9.05 -29.19
N THR A 256 -22.48 10.07 -28.53
CA THR A 256 -23.80 10.01 -27.92
C THR A 256 -24.34 11.40 -27.63
N TRP A 257 -25.66 11.53 -27.60
CA TRP A 257 -26.34 12.66 -26.98
C TRP A 257 -26.49 12.43 -25.48
N LEU A 258 -26.30 13.45 -24.68
CA LEU A 258 -26.39 13.41 -23.22
C LEU A 258 -27.24 14.58 -22.71
N LYS A 259 -28.09 14.30 -21.72
CA LYS A 259 -28.73 15.31 -20.89
C LYS A 259 -28.57 14.89 -19.44
N VAL A 260 -27.69 15.59 -18.73
CA VAL A 260 -27.27 15.21 -17.37
C VAL A 260 -28.18 15.90 -16.36
N ASP A 261 -28.79 15.12 -15.47
CA ASP A 261 -29.71 15.62 -14.44
C ASP A 261 -29.00 15.83 -13.08
N ALA A 262 -27.80 15.26 -12.90
CA ALA A 262 -26.96 15.43 -11.72
C ALA A 262 -26.01 16.65 -11.81
N LYS A 263 -25.39 17.01 -10.68
CA LYS A 263 -24.37 18.08 -10.58
C LYS A 263 -22.97 17.65 -11.03
N TYR A 264 -22.83 16.40 -11.43
CA TYR A 264 -21.61 15.77 -11.90
C TYR A 264 -21.99 14.86 -13.08
N LEU A 265 -21.00 14.44 -13.87
CA LEU A 265 -21.26 13.64 -15.07
C LEU A 265 -21.74 12.22 -14.74
N GLY A 266 -21.05 11.54 -13.81
CA GLY A 266 -21.17 10.09 -13.62
C GLY A 266 -20.45 9.33 -14.74
N THR A 267 -20.73 8.03 -14.86
CA THR A 267 -20.05 7.14 -15.82
C THR A 267 -20.90 6.87 -17.06
N ILE A 268 -20.47 7.39 -18.20
CA ILE A 268 -21.15 7.18 -19.49
C ILE A 268 -20.93 5.74 -19.95
N LEU A 269 -19.67 5.30 -19.95
CA LEU A 269 -19.21 4.02 -20.51
C LEU A 269 -18.10 3.45 -19.64
N SER A 270 -18.17 2.16 -19.36
CA SER A 270 -17.06 1.39 -18.79
C SER A 270 -16.85 0.09 -19.56
N TYR A 271 -15.59 -0.22 -19.84
CA TYR A 271 -15.14 -1.48 -20.43
C TYR A 271 -14.07 -2.09 -19.53
N ALA A 272 -14.34 -3.30 -19.03
CA ALA A 272 -13.50 -4.04 -18.11
C ALA A 272 -13.08 -5.39 -18.71
N THR A 273 -11.89 -5.86 -18.36
CA THR A 273 -11.41 -7.21 -18.68
C THR A 273 -10.95 -7.92 -17.41
N GLU A 274 -10.67 -9.22 -17.49
CA GLU A 274 -10.22 -10.00 -16.31
C GLU A 274 -8.92 -9.47 -15.71
N ASN A 275 -8.09 -8.81 -16.52
CA ASN A 275 -6.77 -8.34 -16.12
C ASN A 275 -6.77 -6.90 -15.58
N ASN A 276 -7.72 -6.08 -16.01
CA ASN A 276 -7.89 -4.71 -15.53
C ASN A 276 -9.30 -4.23 -15.89
N ASP A 277 -9.90 -3.64 -14.88
CA ASP A 277 -11.27 -3.15 -14.71
C ASP A 277 -11.51 -1.82 -15.44
N ASN A 278 -10.43 -1.07 -15.65
CA ASN A 278 -10.36 0.23 -16.29
C ASN A 278 -9.68 0.20 -17.67
N MET A 279 -10.15 -0.67 -18.58
CA MET A 279 -9.59 -0.76 -19.94
C MET A 279 -9.99 0.42 -20.82
N LEU A 280 -11.25 0.86 -20.73
CA LEU A 280 -11.74 2.06 -21.42
C LEU A 280 -12.91 2.62 -20.61
N VAL A 281 -12.74 3.83 -20.08
CA VAL A 281 -13.75 4.44 -19.20
C VAL A 281 -13.92 5.91 -19.52
N LEU A 282 -15.18 6.35 -19.56
CA LEU A 282 -15.60 7.74 -19.70
C LEU A 282 -16.47 8.12 -18.49
N TYR A 283 -15.88 8.81 -17.52
CA TYR A 283 -16.58 9.10 -16.28
C TYR A 283 -16.17 10.42 -15.63
N GLY A 284 -17.04 10.94 -14.77
CA GLY A 284 -16.74 12.06 -13.88
C GLY A 284 -17.31 11.81 -12.48
N ARG A 285 -16.49 11.94 -11.45
CA ARG A 285 -16.84 11.66 -10.05
C ARG A 285 -17.49 12.85 -9.36
N ASN A 286 -18.42 12.58 -8.44
CA ASN A 286 -18.97 13.60 -7.54
C ASN A 286 -17.95 14.11 -6.50
N SER A 287 -16.91 13.34 -6.19
CA SER A 287 -15.86 13.66 -5.21
C SER A 287 -14.59 14.28 -5.82
N GLY A 288 -14.57 14.51 -7.14
CA GLY A 288 -13.40 14.98 -7.89
C GLY A 288 -13.44 16.46 -8.28
N ILE A 289 -12.60 16.83 -9.25
CA ILE A 289 -12.67 18.16 -9.88
C ILE A 289 -13.99 18.22 -10.67
N LEU A 290 -14.89 19.12 -10.27
CA LEU A 290 -16.13 19.35 -11.00
C LEU A 290 -15.83 19.98 -12.37
N GLY A 291 -16.62 19.64 -13.38
CA GLY A 291 -16.47 20.19 -14.73
C GLY A 291 -15.39 19.52 -15.59
N VAL A 292 -14.83 18.39 -15.16
CA VAL A 292 -13.99 17.53 -16.00
C VAL A 292 -14.53 16.11 -16.10
N MET A 293 -14.20 15.46 -17.21
CA MET A 293 -14.44 14.06 -17.51
C MET A 293 -13.09 13.36 -17.69
N ASN A 294 -12.90 12.24 -17.04
CA ASN A 294 -11.75 11.38 -17.24
C ASN A 294 -11.99 10.46 -18.42
N PHE A 295 -11.08 10.50 -19.39
CA PHE A 295 -10.97 9.53 -20.47
C PHE A 295 -9.80 8.59 -20.20
N VAL A 296 -10.12 7.35 -19.82
CA VAL A 296 -9.16 6.30 -19.49
C VAL A 296 -9.03 5.34 -20.66
N ILE A 297 -7.79 4.94 -20.97
CA ILE A 297 -7.49 3.80 -21.84
C ILE A 297 -6.36 3.04 -21.18
N GLY A 298 -6.62 1.82 -20.71
CA GLY A 298 -5.64 0.97 -20.04
C GLY A 298 -5.01 1.66 -18.83
N ASP A 299 -5.73 1.72 -17.71
CA ASP A 299 -5.25 2.27 -16.44
C ASP A 299 -3.79 1.86 -16.12
N PRO A 300 -2.92 2.79 -15.65
CA PRO A 300 -3.20 4.11 -15.07
C PRO A 300 -3.23 5.30 -16.04
N ALA A 301 -3.30 5.07 -17.36
CA ALA A 301 -3.24 6.17 -18.32
C ALA A 301 -4.62 6.82 -18.54
N TYR A 302 -4.72 8.12 -18.27
CA TYR A 302 -5.95 8.90 -18.50
C TYR A 302 -5.70 10.33 -19.04
N ARG A 303 -6.78 10.99 -19.48
CA ARG A 303 -6.84 12.41 -19.86
C ARG A 303 -8.05 13.08 -19.22
N GLU A 304 -7.82 14.26 -18.64
CA GLU A 304 -8.88 15.14 -18.15
C GLU A 304 -9.39 16.00 -19.30
N LEU A 305 -10.69 15.89 -19.60
CA LEU A 305 -11.39 16.60 -20.66
C LEU A 305 -12.41 17.56 -20.05
N SER A 306 -12.46 18.81 -20.50
CA SER A 306 -13.40 19.80 -19.96
C SER A 306 -14.85 19.48 -20.35
N LEU A 307 -15.77 19.52 -19.40
CA LEU A 307 -17.20 19.35 -19.66
C LEU A 307 -17.87 20.60 -20.21
N GLN A 308 -17.20 21.76 -20.20
CA GLN A 308 -17.80 23.06 -20.51
C GLN A 308 -19.19 23.22 -19.85
N ASN A 309 -20.26 23.25 -20.66
CA ASN A 309 -21.63 23.47 -20.20
C ASN A 309 -22.52 22.21 -20.24
N ILE A 310 -21.97 20.99 -20.36
CA ILE A 310 -22.76 19.75 -20.42
C ILE A 310 -23.74 19.57 -19.24
N LEU A 311 -23.39 20.13 -18.07
CA LEU A 311 -24.16 20.00 -16.83
C LEU A 311 -25.27 21.07 -16.69
N ASP A 312 -25.72 21.67 -17.79
CA ASP A 312 -26.75 22.73 -17.79
C ASP A 312 -28.18 22.20 -17.89
N GLY A 313 -28.36 20.87 -17.93
CA GLY A 313 -29.65 20.21 -18.04
C GLY A 313 -30.25 20.20 -19.45
N HIS A 314 -29.50 20.56 -20.50
CA HIS A 314 -29.91 20.44 -21.90
C HIS A 314 -29.21 19.29 -22.60
N TRP A 315 -29.68 18.99 -23.81
CA TRP A 315 -29.07 18.00 -24.68
C TRP A 315 -27.78 18.53 -25.30
N HIS A 316 -26.71 17.76 -25.14
CA HIS A 316 -25.42 17.99 -25.77
C HIS A 316 -24.93 16.76 -26.52
N HIS A 317 -24.31 16.95 -27.67
CA HIS A 317 -23.71 15.87 -28.45
C HIS A 317 -22.22 15.75 -28.13
N LEU A 318 -21.85 14.61 -27.55
CA LEU A 318 -20.48 14.29 -27.17
C LEU A 318 -19.91 13.25 -28.13
N CYS A 319 -18.71 13.49 -28.65
CA CYS A 319 -17.92 12.47 -29.35
C CYS A 319 -16.47 12.46 -28.86
N ILE A 320 -15.94 11.27 -28.60
CA ILE A 320 -14.52 11.04 -28.30
C ILE A 320 -13.96 10.09 -29.33
N ILE A 321 -12.85 10.50 -29.94
CA ILE A 321 -12.13 9.73 -30.95
C ILE A 321 -10.72 9.51 -30.42
N TRP A 322 -10.22 8.29 -30.54
CA TRP A 322 -8.85 7.94 -30.20
C TRP A 322 -8.22 7.05 -31.26
N SER A 323 -6.95 7.30 -31.52
CA SER A 323 -6.10 6.51 -32.39
C SER A 323 -4.77 6.27 -31.71
N SER A 324 -4.40 5.01 -31.51
CA SER A 324 -3.09 4.61 -31.01
C SER A 324 -1.96 5.07 -31.94
N ILE A 325 -2.26 5.42 -33.20
CA ILE A 325 -1.34 6.03 -34.15
C ILE A 325 -0.94 7.42 -33.62
N GLU A 326 0.28 7.47 -33.07
CA GLU A 326 0.81 8.61 -32.31
C GLU A 326 0.06 8.92 -30.99
N GLY A 327 -0.92 8.10 -30.62
CA GLY A 327 -1.74 8.28 -29.43
C GLY A 327 -2.59 9.55 -29.52
N ARG A 328 -3.19 9.82 -30.67
CA ARG A 328 -4.00 11.01 -30.91
C ARG A 328 -5.41 10.81 -30.41
N PHE A 329 -6.01 11.87 -29.88
CA PHE A 329 -7.42 11.88 -29.54
C PHE A 329 -8.05 13.22 -29.86
N TRP A 330 -9.37 13.20 -30.07
CA TRP A 330 -10.18 14.37 -30.31
C TRP A 330 -11.47 14.25 -29.52
N TYR A 331 -11.78 15.29 -28.76
CA TYR A 331 -13.01 15.41 -28.02
C TYR A 331 -13.84 16.55 -28.62
N TYR A 332 -15.02 16.19 -29.12
CA TYR A 332 -15.99 17.10 -29.69
C TYR A 332 -17.20 17.25 -28.77
N LEU A 333 -17.68 18.48 -28.66
CA LEU A 333 -18.93 18.84 -27.99
C LEU A 333 -19.75 19.72 -28.94
N ASP A 334 -20.98 19.32 -29.22
CA ASP A 334 -21.90 20.04 -30.12
C ASP A 334 -21.26 20.40 -31.47
N SER A 335 -20.59 19.42 -32.10
CA SER A 335 -19.78 19.56 -33.33
C SER A 335 -18.50 20.39 -33.22
N HIS A 336 -18.19 20.99 -32.06
CA HIS A 336 -17.00 21.80 -31.87
C HIS A 336 -15.87 20.95 -31.28
N LEU A 337 -14.68 21.04 -31.87
CA LEU A 337 -13.49 20.40 -31.31
C LEU A 337 -13.06 21.15 -30.04
N ILE A 338 -13.28 20.55 -28.87
CA ILE A 338 -12.96 21.15 -27.58
C ILE A 338 -11.51 20.88 -27.19
N SER A 339 -11.05 19.63 -27.36
CA SER A 339 -9.71 19.23 -26.97
C SER A 339 -9.13 18.20 -27.94
N PRO A 340 -8.13 18.58 -28.74
CA PRO A 340 -7.25 17.63 -29.41
C PRO A 340 -6.04 17.31 -28.54
N GLY A 341 -5.54 16.08 -28.63
CA GLY A 341 -4.30 15.68 -27.98
C GLY A 341 -3.52 14.60 -28.73
N SER A 342 -2.32 14.31 -28.22
CA SER A 342 -1.41 13.29 -28.76
C SER A 342 -0.66 12.59 -27.63
N LYS A 343 0.12 11.55 -27.98
CA LYS A 343 0.93 10.75 -27.03
C LYS A 343 0.11 10.10 -25.91
N PHE A 344 -1.19 9.90 -26.11
CA PHE A 344 -2.05 9.18 -25.20
C PHE A 344 -2.18 7.73 -25.67
N GLN A 345 -1.58 6.80 -24.92
CA GLN A 345 -1.58 5.37 -25.26
C GLN A 345 -1.11 5.08 -26.70
N LYS A 346 0.01 5.70 -27.10
CA LYS A 346 0.61 5.49 -28.42
C LYS A 346 1.01 4.02 -28.61
N GLY A 347 0.52 3.38 -29.67
CA GLY A 347 0.76 1.98 -29.99
C GLY A 347 0.06 0.97 -29.07
N TYR A 348 -0.83 1.44 -28.19
CA TYR A 348 -1.60 0.57 -27.32
C TYR A 348 -2.70 -0.16 -28.11
N GLU A 349 -3.02 -1.37 -27.66
CA GLU A 349 -4.15 -2.16 -28.14
C GLU A 349 -5.13 -2.31 -26.98
N VAL A 350 -6.39 -1.89 -27.19
CA VAL A 350 -7.45 -2.24 -26.24
C VAL A 350 -7.80 -3.70 -26.49
N PRO A 351 -7.57 -4.60 -25.51
CA PRO A 351 -7.73 -6.03 -25.72
C PRO A 351 -9.21 -6.43 -25.92
N PRO A 352 -9.48 -7.52 -26.66
CA PRO A 352 -10.83 -8.05 -26.83
C PRO A 352 -11.33 -8.79 -25.58
N GLY A 353 -12.59 -9.21 -25.62
CA GLY A 353 -13.16 -10.18 -24.68
C GLY A 353 -13.56 -9.65 -23.31
N GLY A 354 -13.59 -8.33 -23.12
CA GLY A 354 -14.09 -7.71 -21.90
C GLY A 354 -15.61 -7.53 -21.84
N SER A 355 -16.11 -6.94 -20.77
CA SER A 355 -17.51 -6.55 -20.57
C SER A 355 -17.67 -5.04 -20.75
N MET A 356 -18.63 -4.65 -21.58
CA MET A 356 -19.00 -3.26 -21.84
C MET A 356 -20.31 -2.94 -21.14
N ILE A 357 -20.36 -1.85 -20.37
CA ILE A 357 -21.57 -1.37 -19.73
C ILE A 357 -21.76 0.14 -19.90
N LEU A 358 -23.01 0.59 -19.82
CA LEU A 358 -23.37 2.00 -19.68
C LEU A 358 -23.93 2.27 -18.29
N GLY A 359 -23.58 3.43 -17.74
CA GLY A 359 -24.18 3.98 -16.52
C GLY A 359 -23.38 3.78 -15.23
N GLN A 360 -22.40 2.88 -15.22
CA GLN A 360 -21.56 2.57 -14.05
C GLN A 360 -20.09 2.41 -14.42
N GLU A 361 -19.23 2.72 -13.46
CA GLU A 361 -17.81 2.38 -13.44
C GLU A 361 -17.68 0.93 -12.94
N GLN A 362 -16.74 0.14 -13.46
CA GLN A 362 -16.56 -1.27 -13.12
C GLN A 362 -15.27 -1.40 -12.29
N ASP A 363 -15.37 -1.80 -11.02
CA ASP A 363 -14.22 -2.25 -10.21
C ASP A 363 -14.00 -3.78 -10.33
N SER A 364 -14.98 -4.48 -10.90
CA SER A 364 -14.85 -5.85 -11.40
C SER A 364 -15.71 -6.05 -12.64
N ILE A 365 -15.48 -7.12 -13.40
CA ILE A 365 -16.24 -7.38 -14.63
C ILE A 365 -17.75 -7.45 -14.29
N GLY A 366 -18.50 -6.46 -14.78
CA GLY A 366 -19.94 -6.35 -14.56
C GLY A 366 -20.38 -6.10 -13.12
N GLY A 367 -19.50 -5.61 -12.23
CA GLY A 367 -19.84 -5.44 -10.82
C GLY A 367 -18.96 -4.47 -10.04
N ASP A 368 -19.13 -4.51 -8.71
CA ASP A 368 -18.46 -3.69 -7.70
C ASP A 368 -18.62 -2.17 -7.90
N PHE A 369 -19.81 -1.74 -8.33
CA PHE A 369 -20.10 -0.36 -8.66
C PHE A 369 -20.15 0.57 -7.43
N ASP A 370 -19.73 1.84 -7.62
CA ASP A 370 -19.89 2.93 -6.65
C ASP A 370 -21.02 3.90 -7.07
N GLU A 371 -21.99 4.12 -6.18
CA GLU A 371 -23.09 5.07 -6.38
C GLU A 371 -22.60 6.50 -6.68
N ALA A 372 -21.43 6.91 -6.15
CA ALA A 372 -20.85 8.23 -6.38
C ALA A 372 -20.33 8.45 -7.82
N GLU A 373 -20.26 7.38 -8.61
CA GLU A 373 -19.80 7.34 -9.99
C GLU A 373 -20.92 7.01 -10.99
N ALA A 374 -22.12 6.72 -10.49
CA ALA A 374 -23.28 6.38 -11.31
C ALA A 374 -23.71 7.56 -12.20
N PHE A 375 -24.05 7.28 -13.46
CA PHE A 375 -24.64 8.26 -14.36
C PHE A 375 -26.12 8.51 -14.01
N VAL A 376 -26.51 9.79 -14.02
CA VAL A 376 -27.90 10.19 -13.80
C VAL A 376 -28.32 11.18 -14.87
N GLY A 377 -29.27 10.75 -15.69
CA GLY A 377 -29.73 11.54 -16.83
C GLY A 377 -30.15 10.67 -17.99
N ARG A 378 -30.06 11.24 -19.19
CA ARG A 378 -30.50 10.62 -20.44
C ARG A 378 -29.35 10.51 -21.43
N LEU A 379 -29.33 9.40 -22.15
CA LEU A 379 -28.33 9.08 -23.16
C LEU A 379 -29.05 8.59 -24.43
N ALA A 380 -28.89 9.29 -25.56
CA ALA A 380 -29.59 8.99 -26.80
C ALA A 380 -28.62 8.79 -27.97
N GLY A 381 -28.96 7.88 -28.88
CA GLY A 381 -28.18 7.61 -30.09
C GLY A 381 -26.72 7.22 -29.82
N PHE A 382 -26.45 6.50 -28.74
CA PHE A 382 -25.10 6.00 -28.47
C PHE A 382 -24.66 5.02 -29.55
N ALA A 383 -23.45 5.23 -30.05
CA ALA A 383 -22.80 4.36 -30.99
C ALA A 383 -21.28 4.39 -30.82
N LEU A 384 -20.67 3.24 -31.10
CA LEU A 384 -19.23 3.02 -31.00
C LEU A 384 -18.70 2.42 -32.30
N TRP A 385 -17.57 2.94 -32.78
CA TRP A 385 -16.82 2.44 -33.94
C TRP A 385 -15.41 2.04 -33.53
N THR A 386 -14.83 1.02 -34.17
CA THR A 386 -13.42 0.61 -34.00
C THR A 386 -12.49 1.27 -35.02
N ARG A 387 -12.83 2.52 -35.40
CA ARG A 387 -12.07 3.37 -36.32
C ARG A 387 -12.21 4.82 -35.90
N SER A 388 -11.31 5.66 -36.37
CA SER A 388 -11.41 7.11 -36.22
C SER A 388 -12.48 7.69 -37.17
N LEU A 389 -13.50 8.36 -36.63
CA LEU A 389 -14.47 9.13 -37.41
C LEU A 389 -13.84 10.44 -37.92
N SER A 390 -14.29 10.90 -39.09
CA SER A 390 -13.92 12.20 -39.64
C SER A 390 -14.75 13.33 -39.00
N PRO A 391 -14.27 14.60 -39.03
CA PRO A 391 -15.04 15.74 -38.53
C PRO A 391 -16.42 15.91 -39.21
N GLY A 392 -16.51 15.54 -40.49
CA GLY A 392 -17.76 15.57 -41.24
C GLY A 392 -18.77 14.52 -40.76
N GLU A 393 -18.30 13.32 -40.40
CA GLU A 393 -19.13 12.27 -39.79
C GLU A 393 -19.63 12.69 -38.40
N VAL A 394 -18.75 13.29 -37.57
CA VAL A 394 -19.13 13.82 -36.25
C VAL A 394 -20.18 14.92 -36.37
N SER A 395 -19.99 15.87 -37.30
CA SER A 395 -20.98 16.92 -37.56
C SER A 395 -22.29 16.36 -38.13
N GLY A 396 -22.22 15.30 -38.93
CA GLY A 396 -23.39 14.59 -39.44
C GLY A 396 -24.24 13.99 -38.33
N LEU A 397 -23.61 13.33 -37.35
CA LEU A 397 -24.28 12.80 -36.16
C LEU A 397 -24.94 13.92 -35.33
N ALA A 398 -24.18 14.99 -35.03
CA ALA A 398 -24.65 16.11 -34.24
C ALA A 398 -25.77 16.95 -34.90
N SER A 399 -25.88 16.90 -36.22
CA SER A 399 -26.95 17.59 -36.97
C SER A 399 -28.09 16.65 -37.40
N GLY A 400 -28.04 15.39 -36.97
CA GLY A 400 -29.06 14.40 -37.30
C GLY A 400 -29.14 14.04 -38.78
N LYS A 401 -28.03 14.14 -39.53
CA LYS A 401 -27.96 13.74 -40.95
C LYS A 401 -27.86 12.22 -41.16
N GLY A 402 -27.56 11.48 -40.09
CA GLY A 402 -27.50 10.02 -40.10
C GLY A 402 -26.29 9.46 -39.35
N VAL A 403 -26.34 8.17 -39.08
CA VAL A 403 -25.30 7.42 -38.36
C VAL A 403 -24.29 6.83 -39.36
N PRO A 404 -22.98 7.12 -39.23
CA PRO A 404 -21.95 6.51 -40.07
C PRO A 404 -21.97 4.98 -40.02
N ARG A 405 -21.79 4.34 -41.18
CA ARG A 405 -21.73 2.87 -41.26
C ARG A 405 -20.55 2.30 -40.45
N GLY A 406 -20.71 1.05 -40.04
CA GLY A 406 -19.69 0.28 -39.35
C GLY A 406 -19.60 0.54 -37.84
N ALA A 407 -20.70 0.99 -37.23
CA ALA A 407 -20.82 0.96 -35.77
C ALA A 407 -20.77 -0.50 -35.32
N VAL A 408 -19.97 -0.80 -34.30
CA VAL A 408 -19.82 -2.15 -33.74
C VAL A 408 -20.74 -2.40 -32.56
N LEU A 409 -21.18 -1.31 -31.91
CA LEU A 409 -22.17 -1.32 -30.83
C LEU A 409 -23.03 -0.06 -30.95
N SER A 410 -24.34 -0.21 -30.79
CA SER A 410 -25.29 0.89 -30.59
C SER A 410 -26.29 0.54 -29.49
N LEU A 411 -27.21 1.47 -29.18
CA LEU A 411 -28.33 1.20 -28.27
C LEU A 411 -29.25 0.06 -28.74
N ASP A 412 -29.22 -0.31 -30.02
CA ASP A 412 -30.01 -1.44 -30.53
C ASP A 412 -29.38 -2.80 -30.17
N ASP A 413 -28.12 -2.82 -29.73
CA ASP A 413 -27.38 -4.03 -29.33
C ASP A 413 -27.42 -4.29 -27.80
N VAL A 414 -28.24 -3.52 -27.06
CA VAL A 414 -28.45 -3.71 -25.62
C VAL A 414 -29.02 -5.10 -25.33
N ASP A 415 -28.39 -5.83 -24.41
CA ASP A 415 -28.82 -7.18 -23.99
C ASP A 415 -29.77 -7.12 -22.80
N GLN A 416 -29.26 -6.62 -21.68
CA GLN A 416 -30.00 -6.55 -20.43
C GLN A 416 -29.90 -5.16 -19.81
N MET A 417 -31.04 -4.73 -19.26
CA MET A 417 -31.17 -3.51 -18.48
C MET A 417 -31.42 -3.88 -17.02
N PHE A 418 -30.72 -3.19 -16.11
CA PHE A 418 -30.78 -3.43 -14.69
C PHE A 418 -31.31 -2.20 -13.94
N GLY A 419 -31.86 -2.44 -12.75
CA GLY A 419 -32.44 -1.39 -11.92
C GLY A 419 -33.69 -0.76 -12.55
N SER A 420 -33.78 0.56 -12.49
CA SER A 420 -34.91 1.36 -12.98
C SER A 420 -34.63 2.05 -14.32
N VAL A 421 -33.64 1.58 -15.08
CA VAL A 421 -33.31 2.13 -16.39
C VAL A 421 -34.47 1.92 -17.37
N GLN A 422 -34.79 2.95 -18.15
CA GLN A 422 -35.84 2.89 -19.16
C GLN A 422 -35.26 3.05 -20.56
N HIS A 423 -35.72 2.23 -21.50
CA HIS A 423 -35.43 2.37 -22.93
C HIS A 423 -36.63 2.96 -23.66
N ILE A 424 -36.41 4.05 -24.36
CA ILE A 424 -37.45 4.84 -25.02
C ILE A 424 -37.07 4.97 -26.49
N THR A 425 -37.89 4.42 -27.39
CA THR A 425 -37.70 4.58 -28.82
C THR A 425 -38.10 5.99 -29.25
N CYS A 426 -37.18 6.71 -29.90
CA CYS A 426 -37.40 8.07 -30.38
C CYS A 426 -36.53 8.34 -31.61
N GLU A 427 -37.16 8.60 -32.75
CA GLU A 427 -36.40 8.84 -33.99
C GLU A 427 -35.63 10.17 -33.97
N CYS A 428 -36.22 11.19 -33.32
CA CYS A 428 -35.64 12.51 -33.18
C CYS A 428 -35.50 12.88 -31.71
N LEU A 429 -34.44 13.62 -31.40
CA LEU A 429 -34.00 13.95 -30.04
C LEU A 429 -35.06 14.73 -29.27
N GLU A 430 -35.81 15.59 -29.95
CA GLU A 430 -36.90 16.39 -29.38
C GLU A 430 -38.10 15.54 -28.95
N HIS A 431 -38.19 14.30 -29.42
CA HIS A 431 -39.22 13.34 -29.03
C HIS A 431 -38.76 12.36 -27.94
N CYS A 432 -37.49 12.41 -27.54
CA CYS A 432 -36.94 11.60 -26.45
C CYS A 432 -37.29 12.25 -25.10
N MET A 433 -38.48 11.95 -24.56
CA MET A 433 -39.01 12.51 -23.31
C MET A 433 -38.93 11.54 -22.14
#